data_AF-A0A7R7W6K0-F1
#
_entry.id   AF-A0A7R7W6K0-F1
#
_cell.length_a   1.000
_cell.length_b   1.000
_cell.length_c   1.000
_cell.angle_alpha   90.00
_cell.angle_beta   90.00
_cell.angle_gamma   90.00
#
_symmetry.space_group_name_H-M   'P 1'
#
loop_
_entity.id
_entity.type
_entity.pdbx_description
1 polymer ?
#
loop_
_entity_poly.entity_id
_entity_poly.type
_entity_poly.pdbx_seq_one_letter_code
_entity_poly.pdbx_strand_id
1 'polypeptide(L)'
;MPPRAIYLVTSRNSPSQRAHFSIFVPSVACSTIGTSIHVVGAPMMGYQLEFKRNHALSSNEEPYETVLLGHVDSQHIADSLKESSSMYVDHTSRSDLEIAASQIPAPRVSENFMAPVNDVSNSRVPHCLCSSLTYTDHQQEMSRVDYGICSSSGCSGST
;
A
#
# COMPACT_ATOMS: atom_id res chain seq x y z
N MET A 1 10.38 -23.81 6.85
CA MET A 1 10.97 -23.21 5.63
C MET A 1 11.44 -21.80 5.96
N PRO A 2 12.41 -21.21 5.26
CA PRO A 2 12.85 -19.84 5.54
C PRO A 2 11.68 -18.84 5.37
N PRO A 3 11.65 -17.73 6.11
CA PRO A 3 10.69 -16.67 5.88
C PRO A 3 10.79 -16.09 4.46
N ARG A 4 9.66 -15.64 3.91
CA ARG A 4 9.55 -15.06 2.58
C ARG A 4 9.32 -13.56 2.67
N ALA A 5 10.04 -12.82 1.85
CA ALA A 5 9.83 -11.39 1.69
C ALA A 5 8.48 -11.11 1.02
N ILE A 6 7.78 -10.11 1.53
CA ILE A 6 6.55 -9.58 0.95
C ILE A 6 6.77 -8.13 0.50
N TYR A 7 6.21 -7.76 -0.65
CA TYR A 7 6.45 -6.47 -1.27
C TYR A 7 5.14 -5.72 -1.47
N LEU A 8 5.15 -4.41 -1.25
CA LEU A 8 4.15 -3.50 -1.78
C LEU A 8 4.54 -3.16 -3.21
N VAL A 9 3.60 -3.33 -4.12
CA VAL A 9 3.75 -2.94 -5.52
C VAL A 9 2.82 -1.77 -5.78
N THR A 10 3.36 -0.73 -6.40
CA THR A 10 2.60 0.45 -6.82
C THR A 10 2.73 0.57 -8.33
N SER A 11 1.62 0.52 -9.07
CA SER A 11 1.62 0.73 -10.54
C SER A 11 0.78 1.93 -10.92
N ARG A 12 1.17 2.62 -12.00
CA ARG A 12 0.38 3.73 -12.55
C ARG A 12 0.69 3.93 -14.03
N ASN A 13 -0.34 4.10 -14.86
CA ASN A 13 -0.13 4.36 -16.28
C ASN A 13 0.33 5.79 -16.58
N SER A 14 -0.05 6.75 -15.75
CA SER A 14 0.34 8.15 -15.93
C SER A 14 0.39 8.93 -14.61
N PRO A 15 1.14 10.05 -14.56
CA PRO A 15 1.22 10.93 -13.39
C PRO A 15 -0.11 11.58 -12.95
N SER A 16 -1.10 11.64 -13.84
CA SER A 16 -2.43 12.19 -13.55
C SER A 16 -3.42 11.14 -13.05
N GLN A 17 -3.12 9.85 -13.22
CA GLN A 17 -3.94 8.76 -12.71
C GLN A 17 -3.52 8.36 -11.30
N ARG A 18 -4.50 7.88 -10.53
CA ARG A 18 -4.26 7.28 -9.21
C ARG A 18 -3.47 5.99 -9.38
N ALA A 19 -2.57 5.74 -8.44
CA ALA A 19 -1.81 4.51 -8.44
C ALA A 19 -2.67 3.33 -7.97
N HIS A 20 -2.41 2.17 -8.56
CA HIS A 20 -2.93 0.88 -8.12
C HIS A 20 -1.93 0.23 -7.18
N PHE A 21 -2.42 -0.36 -6.08
CA PHE A 21 -1.59 -1.02 -5.09
C PHE A 21 -1.86 -2.52 -5.05
N SER A 22 -0.81 -3.31 -4.89
CA SER A 22 -0.91 -4.74 -4.59
C SER A 22 0.16 -5.20 -3.60
N ILE A 23 -0.11 -6.31 -2.92
CA ILE A 23 0.89 -7.03 -2.14
C ILE A 23 1.38 -8.19 -3.00
N PHE A 24 2.68 -8.25 -3.24
CA PHE A 24 3.31 -9.32 -4.00
C PHE A 24 4.10 -10.25 -3.10
N VAL A 25 3.84 -11.55 -3.25
CA VAL A 25 4.53 -12.62 -2.54
C VAL A 25 5.22 -13.52 -3.58
N PRO A 26 6.56 -13.46 -3.70
CA PRO A 26 7.30 -14.26 -4.68
C PRO A 26 7.21 -15.76 -4.36
N SER A 27 7.12 -16.60 -5.39
CA SER A 27 7.15 -18.05 -5.28
C SER A 27 8.51 -18.56 -4.79
N VAL A 28 8.50 -19.69 -4.08
CA VAL A 28 9.73 -20.39 -3.68
C VAL A 28 10.52 -20.92 -4.88
N ALA A 29 9.84 -21.25 -5.98
CA ALA A 29 10.47 -21.83 -7.17
C ALA A 29 11.05 -20.76 -8.10
N CYS A 30 10.51 -19.53 -8.07
CA CYS A 30 10.92 -18.46 -8.95
C CYS A 30 10.58 -17.11 -8.32
N SER A 31 11.59 -16.28 -8.04
CA SER A 31 11.40 -14.98 -7.38
C SER A 31 10.71 -13.93 -8.26
N THR A 32 10.65 -14.14 -9.58
CA THR A 32 9.98 -13.22 -10.52
C THR A 32 8.51 -13.54 -10.72
N ILE A 33 8.04 -14.70 -10.24
CA ILE A 33 6.65 -15.16 -10.35
C ILE A 33 6.11 -15.36 -8.93
N GLY A 34 4.87 -14.96 -8.67
CA GLY A 34 4.30 -15.08 -7.35
C GLY A 34 2.79 -14.93 -7.30
N THR A 35 2.31 -14.63 -6.11
CA THR A 35 0.91 -14.27 -5.88
C THR A 35 0.83 -12.77 -5.66
N SER A 36 0.01 -12.08 -6.47
CA SER A 36 -0.34 -10.68 -6.26
C SER A 36 -1.73 -10.59 -5.64
N ILE A 37 -1.83 -9.93 -4.49
CA ILE A 37 -3.06 -9.72 -3.74
C ILE A 37 -3.46 -8.26 -3.90
N HIS A 38 -4.63 -8.01 -4.46
CA HIS A 38 -5.10 -6.66 -4.68
C HIS A 38 -6.60 -6.57 -4.78
N VAL A 39 -7.09 -5.35 -4.65
CA VAL A 39 -8.50 -5.05 -4.83
C VAL A 39 -8.68 -4.41 -6.20
N VAL A 40 -9.51 -5.00 -7.05
CA VAL A 40 -9.84 -4.46 -8.37
C VAL A 40 -11.31 -4.09 -8.44
N GLY A 41 -11.64 -3.18 -9.34
CA GLY A 41 -13.01 -2.75 -9.54
C GLY A 41 -13.10 -1.28 -9.93
N ALA A 42 -14.33 -0.78 -9.94
CA ALA A 42 -14.62 0.60 -10.28
C ALA A 42 -15.67 1.15 -9.31
N PRO A 43 -15.64 2.46 -8.99
CA PRO A 43 -16.56 3.05 -8.02
C PRO A 43 -18.04 2.78 -8.29
N MET A 44 -18.44 2.66 -9.55
CA MET A 44 -19.83 2.38 -9.95
C MET A 44 -20.19 0.89 -9.90
N MET A 45 -19.22 -0.01 -10.07
CA MET A 45 -19.44 -1.47 -10.12
C MET A 45 -19.11 -2.15 -8.79
N GLY A 46 -18.45 -1.44 -7.89
CA GLY A 46 -17.90 -1.99 -6.66
C GLY A 46 -16.49 -2.52 -6.87
N TYR A 47 -15.93 -2.99 -5.76
CA TYR A 47 -14.58 -3.51 -5.69
C TYR A 47 -14.59 -4.91 -5.10
N GLN A 48 -13.62 -5.72 -5.53
CA GLN A 48 -13.47 -7.09 -5.08
C GLN A 48 -12.00 -7.43 -4.84
N LEU A 49 -11.74 -8.26 -3.83
CA LEU A 49 -10.42 -8.80 -3.56
C LEU A 49 -10.12 -9.90 -4.59
N GLU A 50 -8.94 -9.83 -5.19
CA GLU A 50 -8.42 -10.81 -6.14
C GLU A 50 -7.04 -11.31 -5.74
N PHE A 51 -6.83 -12.59 -5.98
CA PHE A 51 -5.55 -13.27 -5.86
C PHE A 51 -5.09 -13.67 -7.25
N LYS A 52 -4.14 -12.91 -7.82
CA LYS A 52 -3.50 -13.25 -9.08
C LYS A 52 -2.37 -14.25 -8.81
N ARG A 53 -2.60 -15.51 -9.17
CA ARG A 53 -1.66 -16.63 -8.98
C ARG A 53 -0.71 -16.72 -10.18
N ASN A 54 0.52 -17.19 -9.93
CA ASN A 54 1.57 -17.30 -10.96
C ASN A 54 1.76 -15.99 -11.74
N HIS A 55 1.60 -14.85 -11.08
CA HIS A 55 1.72 -13.53 -11.68
C HIS A 55 3.19 -13.13 -11.74
N ALA A 56 3.65 -12.71 -12.92
CA ALA A 56 4.94 -12.09 -13.10
C ALA A 56 4.77 -10.57 -13.10
N LEU A 57 5.49 -9.83 -12.26
CA LEU A 57 5.36 -8.36 -12.24
C LEU A 57 5.72 -7.73 -13.59
N SER A 58 6.63 -8.35 -14.34
CA SER A 58 7.00 -7.94 -15.70
C SER A 58 5.94 -8.25 -16.76
N SER A 59 4.87 -9.00 -16.45
CA SER A 59 3.81 -9.29 -17.43
C SER A 59 2.88 -8.09 -17.65
N ASN A 60 2.90 -7.10 -16.74
CA ASN A 60 2.09 -5.91 -16.89
C ASN A 60 2.84 -4.89 -17.75
N GLU A 61 2.14 -4.25 -18.69
CA GLU A 61 2.71 -3.18 -19.52
C GLU A 61 2.91 -1.89 -18.71
N GLU A 62 2.25 -1.75 -17.56
CA GLU A 62 2.31 -0.57 -16.70
C GLU A 62 3.64 -0.51 -15.91
N PRO A 63 4.27 0.67 -15.78
CA PRO A 63 5.41 0.83 -14.90
C PRO A 63 5.00 0.62 -13.45
N TYR A 64 5.87 -0.03 -12.68
CA TYR A 64 5.65 -0.34 -11.28
C TYR A 64 6.88 -0.09 -10.42
N GLU A 65 6.66 0.20 -9.15
CA GLU A 65 7.66 0.30 -8.11
C GLU A 65 7.39 -0.74 -7.03
N THR A 66 8.45 -1.26 -6.41
CA THR A 66 8.34 -2.24 -5.32
C THR A 66 9.03 -1.75 -4.05
N VAL A 67 8.37 -1.95 -2.91
CA VAL A 67 8.90 -1.64 -1.58
C VAL A 67 8.78 -2.87 -0.70
N LEU A 68 9.86 -3.27 -0.03
CA LEU A 68 9.82 -4.38 0.92
C LEU A 68 8.94 -4.00 2.12
N LEU A 69 7.89 -4.78 2.37
CA LEU A 69 7.04 -4.61 3.55
C LEU A 69 7.57 -5.38 4.76
N GLY A 70 8.16 -6.55 4.53
CA GLY A 70 8.68 -7.40 5.60
C GLY A 70 8.86 -8.85 5.19
N HIS A 71 9.00 -9.72 6.20
CA HIS A 71 9.13 -11.16 6.02
C HIS A 71 8.01 -11.89 6.77
N VAL A 72 7.45 -12.92 6.14
CA VAL A 72 6.40 -13.77 6.68
C VAL A 72 6.89 -15.21 6.66
N ASP A 73 6.61 -16.00 7.70
CA ASP A 73 6.96 -17.42 7.70
C ASP A 73 6.27 -18.12 6.53
N SER A 74 7.04 -18.92 5.78
CA SER A 74 6.55 -19.70 4.65
C SER A 74 5.35 -20.60 5.00
N GLN A 75 5.19 -21.03 6.25
CA GLN A 75 4.03 -21.82 6.66
C GLN A 75 2.70 -21.07 6.50
N HIS A 76 2.72 -19.73 6.51
CA HIS A 76 1.55 -18.88 6.37
C HIS A 76 1.29 -18.45 4.92
N ILE A 77 2.02 -19.01 3.95
CA ILE A 77 1.92 -18.67 2.52
C ILE A 77 1.67 -19.94 1.71
N ALA A 78 0.62 -19.93 0.89
CA ALA A 78 0.32 -21.02 -0.03
C ALA A 78 1.14 -20.89 -1.32
N ASP A 79 1.81 -21.96 -1.72
CA ASP A 79 2.49 -22.02 -3.02
C ASP A 79 1.57 -22.58 -4.11
N SER A 80 1.56 -21.93 -5.26
CA SER A 80 0.75 -22.29 -6.43
C SER A 80 1.39 -23.37 -7.33
N LEU A 81 2.41 -24.08 -6.84
CA LEU A 81 3.35 -24.91 -7.62
C LEU A 81 2.70 -26.02 -8.47
N LYS A 82 1.42 -26.38 -8.24
CA LYS A 82 0.80 -27.58 -8.82
C LYS A 82 -0.37 -27.37 -9.79
N GLU A 83 -0.96 -26.19 -9.90
CA GLU A 83 -2.29 -26.08 -10.54
C GLU A 83 -2.28 -25.58 -12.00
N SER A 84 -1.25 -24.87 -12.45
CA SER A 84 -1.04 -24.50 -13.85
C SER A 84 0.23 -23.66 -14.00
N SER A 85 0.92 -23.77 -15.14
CA SER A 85 2.03 -22.88 -15.49
C SER A 85 1.57 -21.48 -15.92
N SER A 86 0.28 -21.32 -16.20
CA SER A 86 -0.34 -20.06 -16.60
C SER A 86 -0.76 -19.22 -15.40
N MET A 87 -0.72 -17.91 -15.57
CA MET A 87 -1.32 -16.95 -14.65
C MET A 87 -2.85 -17.11 -14.64
N TYR A 88 -3.46 -17.07 -13.46
CA TYR A 88 -4.91 -17.10 -13.30
C TYR A 88 -5.36 -16.26 -12.11
N VAL A 89 -6.63 -15.85 -12.13
CA VAL A 89 -7.28 -15.08 -11.06
C VAL A 89 -8.08 -16.03 -10.18
N ASP A 90 -7.92 -15.88 -8.87
CA ASP A 90 -8.63 -16.61 -7.84
C ASP A 90 -9.28 -15.62 -6.86
N HIS A 91 -10.38 -16.03 -6.25
CA HIS A 91 -11.13 -15.26 -5.25
C HIS A 91 -11.20 -15.98 -3.90
N THR A 92 -10.65 -17.19 -3.81
CA THR A 92 -10.65 -17.99 -2.58
C THR A 92 -9.31 -17.87 -1.87
N SER A 93 -9.33 -17.53 -0.59
CA SER A 93 -8.14 -17.51 0.24
C SER A 93 -7.70 -18.93 0.60
N ARG A 94 -6.39 -19.20 0.50
CA ARG A 94 -5.77 -20.51 0.74
C ARG A 94 -4.77 -20.53 1.88
N SER A 95 -4.26 -19.37 2.26
CA SER A 95 -3.21 -19.22 3.26
C SER A 95 -3.61 -18.22 4.33
N ASP A 96 -2.98 -18.27 5.49
CA ASP A 96 -3.26 -17.36 6.60
C ASP A 96 -3.09 -15.89 6.19
N LEU A 97 -2.09 -15.61 5.34
CA LEU A 97 -1.88 -14.29 4.77
C LEU A 97 -3.06 -13.84 3.89
N GLU A 98 -3.59 -14.73 3.06
CA GLU A 98 -4.76 -14.44 2.23
C GLU A 98 -6.04 -14.33 3.06
N ILE A 99 -6.19 -15.17 4.08
CA ILE A 99 -7.32 -15.11 5.02
C ILE A 99 -7.31 -13.78 5.76
N ALA A 100 -6.14 -13.31 6.20
CA ALA A 100 -5.98 -11.99 6.81
C ALA A 100 -6.35 -10.86 5.84
N ALA A 101 -5.93 -10.95 4.57
CA ALA A 101 -6.30 -9.99 3.53
C ALA A 101 -7.83 -9.97 3.31
N SER A 102 -8.50 -11.12 3.35
CA SER A 102 -9.97 -11.22 3.21
C SER A 102 -10.76 -10.63 4.37
N GLN A 103 -10.14 -10.37 5.53
CA GLN A 103 -10.84 -9.74 6.66
C GLN A 103 -11.11 -8.25 6.43
N ILE A 104 -10.39 -7.61 5.51
CA ILE A 104 -10.61 -6.22 5.16
C ILE A 104 -11.60 -6.17 4.00
N PRO A 105 -12.84 -5.68 4.22
CA PRO A 105 -13.81 -5.61 3.14
C PRO A 105 -13.34 -4.64 2.06
N ALA A 106 -13.54 -5.02 0.80
CA ALA A 106 -13.28 -4.15 -0.32
C ALA A 106 -14.15 -2.87 -0.22
N PRO A 107 -13.69 -1.73 -0.77
CA PRO A 107 -14.47 -0.50 -0.75
C PRO A 107 -15.85 -0.70 -1.38
N ARG A 108 -16.87 -0.08 -0.77
CA ARG A 108 -18.24 -0.12 -1.30
C ARG A 108 -18.37 0.74 -2.56
N VAL A 109 -19.43 0.47 -3.32
CA VAL A 109 -19.88 1.33 -4.42
C VAL A 109 -20.06 2.75 -3.90
N SER A 110 -19.51 3.72 -4.62
CA SER A 110 -19.62 5.13 -4.23
C SER A 110 -20.98 5.66 -4.67
N GLU A 111 -21.79 6.12 -3.72
CA GLU A 111 -23.06 6.79 -4.00
C GLU A 111 -22.86 8.17 -4.65
N ASN A 112 -21.68 8.79 -4.47
CA ASN A 112 -21.38 10.12 -4.98
C ASN A 112 -20.01 10.16 -5.69
N PHE A 113 -19.89 9.37 -6.76
CA PHE A 113 -18.64 9.18 -7.51
C PHE A 113 -18.07 10.47 -8.13
N MET A 114 -18.92 11.46 -8.45
CA MET A 114 -18.51 12.74 -9.04
C MET A 114 -18.25 13.85 -8.02
N ALA A 115 -18.39 13.57 -6.72
CA ALA A 115 -18.09 14.57 -5.70
C ALA A 115 -16.60 14.97 -5.76
N PRO A 116 -16.26 16.28 -5.70
CA PRO A 116 -14.88 16.71 -5.57
C PRO A 116 -14.24 16.03 -4.36
N VAL A 117 -13.13 15.33 -4.58
CA VAL A 117 -12.33 14.72 -3.51
C VAL A 117 -11.42 15.79 -2.89
N ASN A 118 -12.04 16.87 -2.41
CA ASN A 118 -11.35 17.92 -1.67
C ASN A 118 -11.78 17.78 -0.21
N ASP A 119 -10.81 17.43 0.64
CA ASP A 119 -10.83 17.43 2.10
C ASP A 119 -12.04 16.77 2.78
N VAL A 120 -11.86 15.49 3.10
CA VAL A 120 -12.42 14.75 4.25
C VAL A 120 -13.70 15.35 4.87
N SER A 121 -14.81 15.33 4.15
CA SER A 121 -16.14 15.49 4.76
C SER A 121 -16.74 14.12 5.12
N ASN A 122 -15.98 13.25 5.80
CA ASN A 122 -16.57 12.07 6.44
C ASN A 122 -17.01 12.47 7.86
N SER A 123 -18.21 13.02 7.96
CA SER A 123 -18.83 13.31 9.25
C SER A 123 -19.25 11.99 9.91
N ARG A 124 -18.63 11.71 11.08
CA ARG A 124 -18.99 10.73 12.14
C ARG A 124 -18.39 9.34 11.93
N VAL A 125 -17.42 8.84 12.72
CA VAL A 125 -17.31 8.86 14.19
C VAL A 125 -15.82 8.97 14.63
N PRO A 126 -15.45 9.82 15.61
CA PRO A 126 -14.10 9.87 16.14
C PRO A 126 -13.97 8.90 17.32
N HIS A 127 -13.35 7.75 17.09
CA HIS A 127 -12.74 7.01 18.20
C HIS A 127 -11.40 6.43 17.78
N CYS A 128 -10.43 7.33 17.67
CA CYS A 128 -9.05 7.11 18.08
C CYS A 128 -8.49 8.48 18.43
N LEU A 129 -8.30 8.73 19.73
CA LEU A 129 -7.55 9.88 20.21
C LEU A 129 -6.12 9.80 19.67
N CYS A 130 -5.66 10.86 19.01
CA CYS A 130 -4.36 11.44 19.33
C CYS A 130 -4.39 12.91 18.95
N SER A 131 -4.37 13.75 19.97
CA SER A 131 -4.48 15.20 19.91
C SER A 131 -3.21 15.86 19.39
N SER A 132 -3.43 16.95 18.66
CA SER A 132 -2.55 18.11 18.48
C SER A 132 -1.41 17.94 17.49
N LEU A 133 -1.59 18.50 16.29
CA LEU A 133 -0.68 19.49 15.71
C LEU A 133 -1.45 20.28 14.64
N THR A 134 -1.88 21.48 15.03
CA THR A 134 -2.31 22.53 14.11
C THR A 134 -1.10 23.03 13.32
N TYR A 135 -1.17 23.00 11.98
CA TYR A 135 -0.30 23.83 11.16
C TYR A 135 -1.09 24.40 9.99
N THR A 136 -1.63 25.58 10.23
CA THR A 136 -2.30 26.41 9.24
C THR A 136 -1.26 26.98 8.29
N ASP A 137 -1.50 26.75 7.00
CA ASP A 137 -1.41 27.71 5.90
C ASP A 137 -0.31 28.77 5.95
N HIS A 138 0.68 28.64 5.08
CA HIS A 138 1.27 29.76 4.35
C HIS A 138 2.06 29.23 3.13
N GLN A 139 1.39 29.22 1.97
CA GLN A 139 2.09 29.49 0.70
C GLN A 139 2.43 30.98 0.68
N GLN A 140 3.72 31.34 0.53
CA GLN A 140 4.21 32.34 -0.44
C GLN A 140 5.70 32.68 -0.18
N GLU A 141 6.53 32.38 -1.19
CA GLU A 141 7.62 33.23 -1.67
C GLU A 141 8.95 33.32 -0.89
N MET A 142 9.92 32.55 -1.39
CA MET A 142 11.23 33.02 -1.88
C MET A 142 11.77 34.32 -1.23
N SER A 143 12.70 34.22 -0.28
CA SER A 143 13.95 35.02 -0.29
C SER A 143 14.82 34.80 0.96
N ARG A 144 16.11 34.54 0.67
CA ARG A 144 17.31 34.93 1.44
C ARG A 144 17.59 34.16 2.76
N VAL A 145 18.73 33.45 2.82
CA VAL A 145 20.00 33.87 3.49
C VAL A 145 19.73 34.14 4.99
N ASP A 146 20.23 33.40 5.97
CA ASP A 146 21.64 33.04 6.20
C ASP A 146 21.80 31.91 7.22
N TYR A 147 23.00 31.33 7.24
CA TYR A 147 23.47 30.30 8.17
C TYR A 147 23.39 30.74 9.64
N GLY A 148 22.99 29.83 10.54
CA GLY A 148 23.03 30.04 11.99
C GLY A 148 23.13 28.74 12.77
N ILE A 149 24.35 28.45 13.23
CA ILE A 149 24.80 27.24 13.92
C ILE A 149 24.16 27.10 15.31
N CYS A 150 23.62 25.91 15.63
CA CYS A 150 23.34 25.49 17.01
C CYS A 150 24.65 25.22 17.75
N SER A 151 24.88 25.86 18.89
CA SER A 151 25.92 25.48 19.85
C SER A 151 25.34 25.36 21.25
N SER A 152 25.59 24.19 21.84
CA SER A 152 25.17 23.70 23.15
C SER A 152 26.07 24.18 24.30
N SER A 153 25.58 24.03 25.54
CA SER A 153 26.24 24.14 26.87
C SER A 153 26.43 25.57 27.41
N GLY A 154 26.32 25.88 28.71
CA GLY A 154 26.21 25.15 29.97
C GLY A 154 26.34 26.17 31.14
N CYS A 155 26.03 25.73 32.36
CA CYS A 155 25.83 26.45 33.63
C CYS A 155 26.91 27.43 34.15
N SER A 156 26.55 28.13 35.25
CA SER A 156 27.33 28.93 36.24
C SER A 156 27.49 30.44 35.93
N GLY A 157 27.41 31.38 36.86
CA GLY A 157 27.13 31.40 38.30
C GLY A 157 27.06 32.87 38.77
N SER A 158 26.24 33.17 39.76
CA SER A 158 26.11 34.51 40.36
C SER A 158 27.13 34.72 41.47
N THR A 159 27.70 35.92 41.52
CA THR A 159 28.20 36.56 42.75
C THR A 159 27.57 37.94 42.85
#